data_AF-A0A091Q3Z9-F1
#
_entry.id   AF-A0A091Q3Z9-F1
#
_cell.length_a   1.000
_cell.length_b   1.000
_cell.length_c   1.000
_cell.angle_alpha   90.00
_cell.angle_beta   90.00
_cell.angle_gamma   90.00
#
_symmetry.space_group_name_H-M   'P 1'
#
loop_
_entity.id
_entity.type
_entity.pdbx_description
1 polymer ?
#
loop_
_entity_poly.entity_id
_entity_poly.type
_entity_poly.pdbx_seq_one_letter_code
_entity_poly.pdbx_strand_id
1 'polypeptide(L)'
;CPQGPSAQITDFVFESWKAYSEECHRNMSRLPAPTVDKFSCWPDALPNSTASVPCPWFLPWYQKVKHRHVFKTCGPDGQWV
;
A
#
# COMPACT_ATOMS: atom_id res chain seq x y z
N CYS A 1 30.81 -1.62 12.22
CA CYS A 1 30.38 -0.26 12.65
C CYS A 1 28.91 -0.33 13.04
N PRO A 2 28.48 0.27 14.16
CA PRO A 2 27.05 0.42 14.45
C PRO A 2 26.39 1.26 13.35
N GLN A 3 25.22 0.83 12.89
CA GLN A 3 24.49 1.49 11.82
C GLN A 3 23.99 2.87 12.29
N GLY A 4 24.11 3.89 11.45
CA GLY A 4 23.61 5.23 11.77
C GLY A 4 22.08 5.27 11.87
N PRO A 5 21.48 6.23 12.61
CA PRO A 5 20.03 6.30 12.81
C PRO A 5 19.20 6.33 11.52
N SER A 6 19.70 6.99 10.48
CA SER A 6 19.03 7.05 9.16
C SER A 6 19.00 5.68 8.44
N ALA A 7 20.10 4.92 8.55
CA ALA A 7 20.17 3.57 7.99
C ALA A 7 19.19 2.63 8.70
N GLN A 8 19.09 2.72 10.04
CA GLN A 8 18.15 1.93 10.84
C GLN A 8 16.68 2.23 10.50
N ILE A 9 16.34 3.50 10.25
CA ILE A 9 14.99 3.89 9.80
C ILE A 9 14.70 3.29 8.42
N THR A 10 15.66 3.36 7.51
CA THR A 10 15.51 2.84 6.14
C THR A 10 15.28 1.33 6.15
N ASP A 11 16.07 0.59 6.93
CA ASP A 11 15.93 -0.87 7.08
C ASP A 11 14.58 -1.24 7.70
N PHE A 12 14.16 -0.54 8.75
CA PHE A 12 12.86 -0.76 9.37
C PHE A 12 11.69 -0.53 8.40
N VAL A 13 11.74 0.56 7.61
CA VAL A 13 10.71 0.85 6.59
C VAL A 13 10.68 -0.26 5.54
N PHE A 14 11.85 -0.70 5.08
CA PHE A 14 11.95 -1.72 4.03
C PHE A 14 11.41 -3.08 4.50
N GLU A 15 11.79 -3.52 5.70
CA GLU A 15 11.26 -4.76 6.29
C GLU A 15 9.75 -4.69 6.52
N SER A 16 9.26 -3.56 7.03
CA SER A 16 7.82 -3.33 7.24
C SER A 16 7.03 -3.31 5.92
N TRP A 17 7.60 -2.71 4.87
CA TRP A 17 7.01 -2.69 3.53
C TRP A 17 6.92 -4.10 2.94
N LYS A 18 7.95 -4.93 3.10
CA LYS A 18 7.91 -6.33 2.67
C LYS A 18 6.77 -7.09 3.33
N ALA A 19 6.63 -6.97 4.66
CA ALA A 19 5.55 -7.60 5.41
C ALA A 19 4.16 -7.10 4.97
N TYR A 20 4.00 -5.79 4.73
CA TYR A 20 2.77 -5.22 4.16
C TYR A 20 2.45 -5.79 2.77
N SER A 21 3.46 -5.91 1.92
CA SER A 21 3.32 -6.47 0.57
C SER A 21 2.87 -7.94 0.59
N GLU A 22 3.49 -8.75 1.44
CA GLU A 22 3.10 -10.16 1.63
C GLU A 22 1.68 -10.30 2.19
N GLU A 23 1.30 -9.47 3.16
CA GLU A 23 -0.06 -9.41 3.71
C GLU A 23 -1.07 -9.07 2.61
N CYS A 24 -0.77 -8.06 1.79
CA CYS A 24 -1.60 -7.67 0.66
C CYS A 24 -1.79 -8.83 -0.34
N HIS A 25 -0.69 -9.45 -0.77
CA HIS A 25 -0.73 -10.59 -1.68
C HIS A 25 -1.54 -11.76 -1.12
N ARG A 26 -1.39 -12.06 0.17
CA ARG A 26 -2.15 -13.12 0.83
C ARG A 26 -3.63 -12.79 0.90
N ASN A 27 -3.99 -11.59 1.35
CA ASN A 27 -5.39 -11.18 1.52
C ASN A 27 -6.13 -11.10 0.18
N MET A 28 -5.43 -10.72 -0.88
CA MET A 28 -6.02 -10.60 -2.21
C MET A 28 -5.77 -11.79 -3.13
N SER A 29 -5.21 -12.89 -2.62
CA SER A 29 -5.01 -14.15 -3.37
C SER A 29 -6.28 -14.72 -3.98
N ARG A 30 -7.46 -14.29 -3.49
CA ARG A 30 -8.78 -14.70 -3.97
C ARG A 30 -9.37 -13.76 -5.03
N LEU A 31 -8.75 -12.61 -5.27
CA LEU A 31 -9.19 -11.65 -6.29
C LEU A 31 -8.47 -11.95 -7.61
N PRO A 32 -9.16 -11.79 -8.75
CA PRO A 32 -8.60 -12.11 -10.05
C PRO A 32 -7.45 -11.18 -10.48
N ALA A 33 -7.34 -9.94 -9.95
CA ALA A 33 -6.29 -8.99 -10.35
C ALA A 33 -5.84 -8.03 -9.23
N PRO A 34 -5.26 -8.52 -8.12
CA PRO A 34 -4.73 -7.64 -7.08
C PRO A 34 -3.61 -6.73 -7.60
N THR A 35 -3.78 -5.42 -7.47
CA THR A 35 -2.77 -4.45 -7.90
C THR A 35 -2.06 -3.86 -6.69
N VAL A 36 -0.77 -4.17 -6.55
CA VAL A 36 0.14 -3.46 -5.64
C VAL A 36 0.95 -2.47 -6.46
N ASP A 37 0.70 -1.18 -6.30
CA ASP A 37 1.46 -0.12 -6.98
C ASP A 37 2.75 0.28 -6.25
N LYS A 38 3.27 -0.64 -5.43
CA LYS A 38 4.42 -0.50 -4.52
C LYS A 38 4.16 0.43 -3.32
N PHE A 39 3.08 1.19 -3.31
CA PHE A 39 2.74 2.05 -2.18
C PHE A 39 1.53 1.52 -1.40
N SER A 40 0.48 1.08 -2.08
CA SER A 40 -0.74 0.61 -1.44
C SER A 40 -1.33 -0.61 -2.13
N CYS A 41 -2.13 -1.33 -1.35
CA CYS A 41 -2.85 -2.54 -1.75
C CYS A 41 -4.23 -2.14 -2.29
N TRP A 42 -4.45 -2.27 -3.60
CA TRP A 42 -5.70 -1.88 -4.23
C TRP A 42 -6.57 -3.10 -4.56
N PRO A 43 -7.82 -3.17 -4.04
CA PRO A 43 -8.78 -4.18 -4.48
C PRO A 43 -9.30 -3.84 -5.89
N ASP A 44 -10.02 -4.78 -6.50
CA ASP A 44 -10.73 -4.54 -7.76
C ASP A 44 -11.67 -3.34 -7.61
N ALA A 45 -11.60 -2.41 -8.56
CA ALA A 45 -12.46 -1.24 -8.62
C ALA A 45 -13.25 -1.23 -9.93
N LEU A 46 -14.50 -0.75 -9.86
CA LEU A 46 -15.33 -0.60 -11.05
C LEU A 46 -14.74 0.48 -11.98
N PRO A 47 -14.85 0.32 -13.31
CA PRO A 47 -14.53 1.41 -14.24
C PRO A 47 -15.31 2.68 -13.90
N ASN A 48 -14.69 3.84 -14.10
CA ASN A 48 -15.25 5.15 -13.73
C ASN A 48 -15.56 5.31 -12.24
N SER A 49 -14.75 4.71 -11.36
CA SER A 49 -14.92 4.85 -9.91
C SER A 49 -13.62 5.28 -9.22
N THR A 50 -13.75 5.86 -8.04
CA THR A 50 -12.62 6.13 -7.15
C THR A 50 -12.61 5.12 -6.03
N ALA A 51 -11.54 4.34 -5.94
CA ALA A 51 -11.27 3.45 -4.82
C ALA A 51 -10.58 4.23 -3.70
N SER A 52 -10.83 3.81 -2.46
CA SER A 52 -10.14 4.33 -1.28
C SER A 52 -9.67 3.19 -0.39
N VAL A 53 -8.43 3.25 0.06
CA VAL A 53 -7.89 2.28 1.04
C VAL A 53 -7.22 3.01 2.20
N PRO A 54 -7.18 2.43 3.41
CA PRO A 54 -6.48 3.04 4.54
C PRO A 54 -5.01 3.30 4.23
N CYS A 55 -4.42 4.31 4.88
CA CYS A 55 -2.98 4.56 4.76
C CYS A 55 -2.17 3.30 5.16
N PRO A 56 -1.09 2.96 4.43
CA PRO A 56 -0.28 1.78 4.75
C PRO A 56 0.39 1.87 6.12
N TRP A 57 0.40 0.77 6.85
CA TRP A 57 0.90 0.73 8.22
C TRP A 57 2.44 0.75 8.32
N PHE A 58 3.16 0.45 7.23
CA PHE A 58 4.63 0.48 7.19
C PHE A 58 5.23 1.90 7.23
N LEU A 59 4.40 2.94 7.10
CA LEU A 59 4.87 4.32 7.11
C LEU A 59 5.45 4.69 8.49
N PRO A 60 6.63 5.35 8.55
CA PRO A 60 7.22 5.79 9.83
C PRO A 60 6.31 6.71 10.65
N TRP A 61 5.41 7.43 9.99
CA TRP A 61 4.45 8.35 10.60
C TRP A 61 3.01 7.82 10.59
N TYR A 62 2.81 6.51 10.47
CA TYR A 62 1.49 5.88 10.37
C TYR A 62 0.50 6.38 11.45
N GLN A 63 0.95 6.59 12.69
CA GLN A 63 0.09 7.10 13.77
C GLN A 63 -0.56 8.45 13.44
N LYS A 64 0.07 9.30 12.64
CA LYS A 64 -0.50 10.60 12.21
C LYS A 64 -1.56 10.45 11.10
N VAL A 65 -1.56 9.32 10.40
CA VAL A 65 -2.40 9.06 9.21
C VAL A 65 -3.29 7.82 9.35
N LYS A 66 -3.32 7.17 10.52
CA LYS A 66 -4.04 5.91 10.79
C LYS A 66 -5.52 5.92 10.37
N HIS A 67 -6.18 7.07 10.45
CA HIS A 67 -7.60 7.24 10.09
C HIS A 67 -7.80 7.92 8.73
N ARG A 68 -6.73 8.10 7.96
CA ARG A 68 -6.76 8.68 6.62
C ARG A 68 -6.73 7.58 5.57
N HIS A 69 -7.13 7.97 4.36
CA HIS A 69 -7.21 7.09 3.21
C HIS A 69 -6.37 7.66 2.08
N VAL A 70 -5.88 6.77 1.24
CA VAL A 70 -5.34 7.08 -0.07
C VAL A 70 -6.40 6.76 -1.10
N PHE A 71 -6.41 7.52 -2.20
CA PHE A 71 -7.43 7.42 -3.23
C PHE A 71 -6.78 7.17 -4.58
N LYS A 72 -7.43 6.36 -5.41
CA LYS A 72 -7.00 6.11 -6.78
C LYS A 72 -8.22 5.91 -7.67
N THR A 73 -8.14 6.43 -8.88
CA THR A 73 -9.26 6.38 -9.82
C THR A 73 -9.04 5.26 -10.82
N CYS A 74 -10.10 4.51 -11.09
CA CYS A 74 -10.17 3.55 -12.18
C CYS A 74 -10.88 4.23 -13.36
N GLY A 75 -10.17 4.35 -14.48
CA GLY A 75 -10.66 4.96 -15.71
C GLY A 75 -11.82 4.18 -16.35
N PRO A 76 -12.46 4.74 -17.39
CA PRO A 76 -13.53 4.09 -18.13
C PRO A 76 -13.09 2.79 -18.83
N ASP A 77 -11.80 2.67 -19.12
CA ASP A 77 -11.14 1.51 -19.74
C ASP A 77 -10.77 0.41 -18.73
N GLY A 78 -11.08 0.61 -17.44
CA GLY A 78 -10.75 -0.33 -16.37
C GLY A 78 -9.28 -0.29 -15.94
N GLN A 79 -8.53 0.76 -16.34
CA GLN A 79 -7.15 0.95 -15.92
C GLN A 79 -7.03 1.98 -14.79
N TRP A 80 -6.05 1.80 -13.92
CA TRP A 80 -5.75 2.78 -12.88
C TRP A 80 -5.09 4.04 -13.47
N VAL A 81 -5.59 5.22 -13.09
CA VAL A 81 -5.05 6.54 -13.47
C VAL A 81 -4.40 7.29 -12.31
#